data_AF-A0A927HGX6-F1
#
_entry.id   AF-A0A927HGX6-F1
#
_cell.length_a   1.000
_cell.length_b   1.000
_cell.length_c   1.000
_cell.angle_alpha   90.00
_cell.angle_beta   90.00
_cell.angle_gamma   90.00
#
_symmetry.space_group_name_H-M   'P 1'
#
loop_
_entity.id
_entity.type
_entity.pdbx_description
1 polymer ?
#
loop_
_entity_poly.entity_id
_entity_poly.type
_entity_poly.pdbx_seq_one_letter_code
_entity_poly.pdbx_strand_id
1 'polypeptide(L)'
;MLGEKDTTITALTPVWLDSKSRGVRDYYREGMVMERWDPENRTHDRFVIDRVTASSNMLTLKDRDGVRLDLKVSAVDSQWTLFRAETLPVAEGERLAVLGKIPDTRLKGGKASR
;
A
#
# COMPACT_ATOMS: atom_id res chain seq x y z
N MET A 1 -36.40 1.61 -9.61
CA MET A 1 -35.15 2.38 -9.42
C MET A 1 -34.10 1.41 -8.90
N LEU A 2 -33.21 0.94 -9.79
CA LEU A 2 -32.02 0.17 -9.41
C LEU A 2 -30.99 1.20 -8.97
N GLY A 3 -30.52 1.11 -7.73
CA GLY A 3 -29.55 2.05 -7.18
C GLY A 3 -28.17 1.73 -7.72
N GLU A 4 -27.63 2.61 -8.56
CA GLU A 4 -26.21 2.66 -8.90
C GLU A 4 -25.41 2.82 -7.59
N LYS A 5 -24.79 1.73 -7.14
CA LYS A 5 -23.76 1.79 -6.10
C LYS A 5 -22.43 1.85 -6.82
N ASP A 6 -21.99 3.06 -7.15
CA ASP A 6 -20.61 3.33 -7.56
C ASP A 6 -19.68 2.79 -6.47
N THR A 7 -19.11 1.61 -6.69
CA THR A 7 -18.17 0.98 -5.77
C THR A 7 -16.78 1.39 -6.22
N THR A 8 -16.16 2.33 -5.51
CA THR A 8 -14.78 2.71 -5.78
C THR A 8 -13.83 1.62 -5.25
N ILE A 9 -12.98 1.07 -6.12
CA ILE A 9 -11.89 0.17 -5.72
C ILE A 9 -10.59 0.96 -5.70
N THR A 10 -9.80 0.83 -4.63
CA THR A 10 -8.43 1.36 -4.58
C THR A 10 -7.47 0.34 -5.18
N ALA A 11 -6.88 0.68 -6.32
CA ALA A 11 -5.77 -0.07 -6.90
C ALA A 11 -4.44 0.37 -6.26
N LEU A 12 -3.58 -0.59 -5.93
CA LEU A 12 -2.25 -0.35 -5.37
C LEU A 12 -1.17 -0.76 -6.36
N THR A 13 -0.39 0.21 -6.82
CA THR A 13 0.74 -0.02 -7.72
C THR A 13 2.04 0.09 -6.94
N PRO A 14 2.89 -0.95 -6.89
CA PRO A 14 4.14 -0.90 -6.14
C PRO A 14 5.09 0.15 -6.74
N VAL A 15 5.77 0.87 -5.85
CA VAL A 15 6.87 1.78 -6.18
C VAL A 15 8.17 1.08 -5.81
N TRP A 16 9.01 0.81 -6.80
CA TRP A 16 10.30 0.17 -6.59
C TRP A 16 11.24 1.11 -5.83
N LEU A 17 11.50 0.77 -4.57
CA LEU A 17 12.51 1.42 -3.74
C LEU A 17 13.73 0.50 -3.59
N ASP A 18 14.91 1.00 -3.95
CA ASP A 18 16.19 0.35 -3.70
C ASP A 18 16.91 0.99 -2.50
N SER A 19 18.10 0.51 -2.16
CA SER A 19 18.84 1.02 -1.00
C SER A 19 19.19 2.52 -1.12
N LYS A 20 19.33 3.05 -2.34
CA LYS A 20 19.65 4.45 -2.59
C LYS A 20 18.40 5.32 -2.60
N SER A 21 17.29 4.83 -3.14
CA SER A 21 16.05 5.61 -3.26
C SER A 21 15.21 5.62 -1.97
N ARG A 22 15.30 4.61 -1.10
CA ARG A 22 14.56 4.59 0.19
C ARG A 22 14.82 5.81 1.07
N GLY A 23 16.06 6.30 1.12
CA GLY A 23 16.43 7.48 1.92
C GLY A 23 16.02 8.82 1.30
N VAL A 24 15.51 8.83 0.06
CA VAL A 24 15.21 10.04 -0.68
C VAL A 24 13.74 10.40 -0.52
N ARG A 25 13.48 11.46 0.23
CA ARG A 25 12.13 11.94 0.59
C ARG A 25 11.21 12.15 -0.62
N ASP A 26 11.76 12.55 -1.76
CA ASP A 26 10.96 12.99 -2.91
C ASP A 26 10.18 11.85 -3.60
N TYR A 27 10.49 10.59 -3.26
CA TYR A 27 9.70 9.42 -3.66
C TYR A 27 8.43 9.22 -2.84
N TYR A 28 8.32 9.88 -1.69
CA TYR A 28 7.17 9.77 -0.79
C TYR A 28 6.25 10.96 -0.98
N ARG A 29 4.95 10.69 -1.11
CA ARG A 29 3.91 11.70 -1.28
C ARG A 29 2.73 11.39 -0.38
N GLU A 30 2.04 12.44 0.06
CA GLU A 30 0.77 12.30 0.77
C GLU A 30 -0.23 11.49 -0.07
N GLY A 31 -1.00 10.62 0.59
CA GLY A 31 -1.93 9.69 -0.04
C GLY A 31 -1.31 8.38 -0.57
N MET A 32 0.01 8.26 -0.64
CA MET A 32 0.65 6.97 -0.90
C MET A 32 0.42 6.00 0.25
N VAL A 33 0.47 4.70 -0.06
CA VAL A 33 0.28 3.62 0.91
C VAL A 33 1.62 2.99 1.23
N MET A 34 1.87 2.75 2.51
CA MET A 34 3.03 2.00 2.99
C MET A 34 2.58 0.73 3.70
N GLU A 35 3.21 -0.39 3.41
CA GLU A 35 3.03 -1.63 4.15
C GLU A 35 4.33 -2.03 4.85
N ARG A 36 4.25 -2.35 6.13
CA ARG A 36 5.36 -2.90 6.91
C ARG A 36 5.14 -4.38 7.15
N TRP A 37 6.13 -5.21 6.82
CA TRP A 37 6.11 -6.62 7.19
C TRP A 37 6.30 -6.78 8.71
N ASP A 38 5.31 -7.40 9.36
CA ASP A 38 5.39 -7.88 10.73
C ASP A 38 5.80 -9.37 10.71
N PRO A 39 7.04 -9.70 11.14
CA PRO A 39 7.52 -11.08 11.14
C PRO A 39 6.87 -11.96 12.21
N GLU A 40 6.34 -11.38 13.30
CA GLU A 40 5.76 -12.14 14.42
C GLU A 40 4.40 -12.71 14.01
N ASN A 41 3.53 -11.84 13.51
CA ASN A 41 2.19 -12.22 13.05
C ASN A 41 2.18 -12.67 11.59
N ARG A 42 3.29 -12.49 10.86
CA ARG A 42 3.45 -12.79 9.43
C ARG A 42 2.42 -12.06 8.56
N THR A 43 2.17 -10.80 8.91
CA THR A 43 1.18 -9.92 8.28
C THR A 43 1.82 -8.64 7.78
N HIS A 44 1.08 -7.87 6.98
CA HIS A 44 1.49 -6.53 6.57
C HIS A 44 0.60 -5.50 7.27
N ASP A 45 1.22 -4.64 8.08
CA ASP A 45 0.56 -3.46 8.63
C ASP A 45 0.47 -2.41 7.55
N ARG A 46 -0.73 -1.91 7.27
CA ARG A 46 -0.97 -0.94 6.20
C ARG A 46 -1.21 0.46 6.76
N PHE A 47 -0.53 1.43 6.16
CA PHE A 47 -0.65 2.83 6.47
C PHE A 47 -0.80 3.69 5.22
N VAL A 48 -1.42 4.86 5.37
CA VAL A 48 -1.42 5.94 4.38
C VAL A 48 -0.47 7.03 4.86
N ILE A 49 0.32 7.60 3.96
CA ILE A 49 1.12 8.79 4.24
C ILE A 49 0.16 9.97 4.35
N ASP A 50 -0.09 10.44 5.56
CA ASP A 50 -0.93 11.61 5.84
C ASP A 50 -0.17 12.91 5.61
N ARG A 51 1.14 12.92 5.90
CA ARG A 51 1.99 14.09 5.73
C ARG A 51 3.44 13.74 5.42
N VAL A 52 4.08 14.56 4.59
CA VAL A 52 5.54 14.55 4.40
C VAL A 52 6.13 15.85 4.91
N THR A 53 6.89 15.80 6.00
CA THR A 53 7.47 16.98 6.64
C THR A 53 8.91 17.19 6.19
N ALA A 54 9.14 18.24 5.38
CA ALA A 54 10.42 18.51 4.75
C ALA A 54 11.54 18.88 5.75
N SER A 55 11.22 19.69 6.76
CA SER A 55 12.21 20.21 7.73
C SER A 55 12.83 19.14 8.61
N SER A 56 12.08 18.09 8.95
CA SER A 56 12.53 16.98 9.80
C SER A 56 12.76 15.67 9.04
N ASN A 57 12.56 15.69 7.71
CA ASN A 57 12.65 14.52 6.83
C ASN A 57 11.82 13.32 7.34
N MET A 58 10.55 13.58 7.63
CA MET A 58 9.64 12.67 8.34
C MET A 58 8.35 12.42 7.56
N LEU A 59 7.84 11.21 7.67
CA LEU A 59 6.54 10.78 7.19
C LEU A 59 5.62 10.63 8.41
N THR A 60 4.45 11.25 8.39
CA THR A 60 3.37 10.93 9.32
C THR A 60 2.45 9.96 8.63
N LEU A 61 2.35 8.76 9.20
CA LEU A 61 1.55 7.65 8.70
C LEU A 61 0.27 7.52 9.52
N LYS A 62 -0.83 7.10 8.88
CA LYS A 62 -2.09 6.75 9.53
C LYS A 62 -2.52 5.35 9.13
N ASP A 63 -2.91 4.53 10.10
CA ASP A 63 -3.59 3.27 9.81
C ASP A 63 -5.09 3.48 9.56
N ARG A 64 -5.81 2.37 9.35
CA ARG A 64 -7.26 2.38 9.12
C ARG A 64 -8.09 2.87 10.31
N ASP A 65 -7.55 2.73 11.52
CA ASP A 65 -8.20 3.08 12.78
C ASP A 65 -7.87 4.54 13.19
N GLY A 66 -7.04 5.23 12.38
CA GLY A 66 -6.64 6.61 12.57
C GLY A 66 -5.43 6.79 13.49
N VAL A 67 -4.79 5.69 13.93
CA VAL A 67 -3.58 5.75 14.76
C VAL A 67 -2.44 6.30 13.94
N ARG A 68 -1.68 7.23 14.54
CA ARG A 68 -0.57 7.91 13.88
C ARG A 68 0.76 7.26 14.22
N LEU A 69 1.62 7.14 13.23
CA LEU A 69 3.01 6.72 13.36
C LEU A 69 3.91 7.73 12.64
N ASP A 70 4.81 8.36 13.38
CA ASP A 70 5.83 9.23 12.80
C ASP A 70 7.10 8.43 12.47
N LEU A 71 7.49 8.42 11.19
CA LEU A 71 8.59 7.62 10.65
C LEU A 71 9.61 8.53 9.96
N LYS A 72 10.86 8.52 10.40
CA LYS A 72 11.94 9.18 9.65
C LYS A 72 12.16 8.46 8.32
N VAL A 73 12.35 9.21 7.23
CA VAL A 73 12.64 8.61 5.91
C VAL A 73 13.89 7.72 5.96
N SER A 74 14.89 8.08 6.78
CA SER A 74 16.10 7.27 6.98
C SER A 74 15.86 5.93 7.69
N ALA A 75 14.70 5.74 8.33
CA ALA A 75 14.33 4.50 9.00
C ALA A 75 13.49 3.57 8.10
N VAL A 76 13.22 3.96 6.84
CA VAL A 76 12.56 3.11 5.86
C VAL A 76 13.57 2.08 5.36
N ASP A 77 13.48 0.88 5.91
CA ASP A 77 14.32 -0.26 5.55
C ASP A 77 13.62 -1.22 4.56
N SER A 78 14.12 -2.45 4.43
CA SER A 78 13.58 -3.46 3.53
C SER A 78 12.26 -4.09 3.99
N GLN A 79 11.82 -3.87 5.24
CA GLN A 79 10.52 -4.36 5.72
C GLN A 79 9.36 -3.52 5.20
N TRP A 80 9.65 -2.35 4.65
CA TRP A 80 8.67 -1.42 4.10
C TRP A 80 8.52 -1.56 2.59
N THR A 81 7.28 -1.53 2.13
CA THR A 81 6.90 -1.44 0.72
C THR A 81 6.04 -0.21 0.50
N LEU A 82 6.32 0.54 -0.58
CA LEU A 82 5.58 1.75 -0.96
C LEU A 82 4.67 1.46 -2.16
N PHE A 83 3.47 2.01 -2.14
CA PHE A 83 2.49 1.91 -3.21
C PHE A 83 1.92 3.28 -3.58
N ARG A 84 1.68 3.50 -4.86
CA ARG A 84 0.73 4.51 -5.32
C ARG A 84 -0.67 3.94 -5.16
N ALA A 85 -1.56 4.73 -4.55
CA ALA A 85 -2.98 4.43 -4.48
C ALA A 85 -3.70 5.20 -5.59
N GLU A 86 -4.44 4.48 -6.43
CA GLU A 86 -5.29 5.05 -7.47
C GLU A 86 -6.72 4.61 -7.19
N THR A 87 -7.65 5.56 -7.12
CA THR A 87 -9.08 5.27 -6.98
C THR A 87 -9.66 5.07 -8.37
N LEU A 88 -10.12 3.86 -8.67
CA LEU A 88 -10.76 3.56 -9.94
C LEU A 88 -12.28 3.58 -9.74
N PRO A 89 -13.04 4.38 -10.51
CA PRO A 89 -14.49 4.24 -10.54
C PRO A 89 -14.82 2.89 -11.19
N VAL A 90 -15.66 2.08 -10.55
CA VAL A 90 -16.14 0.82 -11.14
C VAL A 90 -17.61 0.98 -11.47
N ALA A 91 -17.94 0.90 -12.76
CA ALA A 91 -19.31 0.75 -13.21
C ALA A 91 -19.75 -0.72 -13.09
N GLU A 92 -21.02 -0.96 -12.74
CA GLU A 92 -21.58 -2.32 -12.64
C GLU A 92 -21.46 -3.05 -13.98
N GLY A 93 -20.56 -4.04 -14.08
CA GLY A 93 -20.31 -4.82 -15.29
C GLY A 93 -18.87 -4.77 -15.84
N GLU A 94 -18.02 -3.89 -15.33
CA GLU A 94 -16.60 -3.87 -15.73
C GLU A 94 -15.82 -5.01 -15.05
N ARG A 95 -15.35 -5.96 -15.85
CA ARG A 95 -14.58 -7.13 -15.38
C ARG A 95 -13.12 -6.71 -15.15
N LEU A 96 -12.86 -6.01 -14.06
CA LEU A 96 -11.50 -5.69 -13.65
C LEU A 96 -10.76 -6.97 -13.29
N ALA A 97 -9.64 -7.25 -13.95
CA ALA A 97 -8.72 -8.32 -13.57
C ALA A 97 -8.16 -7.98 -12.19
N VAL A 98 -8.77 -8.53 -11.15
CA VAL A 98 -8.36 -8.34 -9.76
C VAL A 98 -6.94 -8.91 -9.60
N LEU A 99 -5.92 -8.04 -9.69
CA LEU A 99 -4.53 -8.34 -9.36
C LEU A 99 -4.26 -8.19 -7.86
N GLY A 100 -5.17 -8.68 -7.02
CA GLY A 100 -5.03 -8.69 -5.57
C GLY A 100 -5.81 -9.87 -4.99
N LYS A 101 -5.15 -10.74 -4.23
CA LYS A 101 -5.80 -11.86 -3.55
C LYS A 101 -7.04 -11.38 -2.79
N ILE A 102 -8.20 -11.90 -3.19
CA ILE A 102 -9.38 -11.93 -2.32
C ILE A 102 -8.98 -12.77 -1.11
N PRO A 103 -9.04 -12.25 0.13
CA PRO A 103 -8.71 -13.03 1.32
C PRO A 103 -9.88 -13.96 1.64
N ASP A 104 -10.05 -14.99 0.81
CA ASP A 104 -10.42 -16.34 1.21
C ASP A 104 -10.45 -17.24 -0.02
N THR A 105 -9.32 -17.88 -0.29
CA THR A 105 -9.27 -19.28 -0.72
C THR A 105 -7.81 -19.73 -0.71
N ARG A 106 -7.56 -20.76 0.10
CA ARG A 106 -6.30 -21.50 0.18
C ARG A 106 -5.87 -21.94 -1.23
N LEU A 107 -4.76 -21.41 -1.73
CA LEU A 107 -4.08 -21.93 -2.91
C LEU A 107 -2.67 -22.37 -2.51
N LYS A 108 -2.49 -23.71 -2.45
CA LYS A 108 -1.18 -24.37 -2.36
C LYS A 108 -0.46 -24.16 -3.69
N GLY A 109 0.75 -23.60 -3.65
CA GLY A 109 1.60 -23.43 -4.83
C GLY A 109 2.05 -24.78 -5.38
N GLY A 110 1.60 -25.11 -6.59
CA GLY A 110 2.08 -26.24 -7.38
C GLY A 110 3.46 -25.96 -7.97
N LYS A 111 4.30 -27.00 -8.00
CA LYS A 111 5.66 -27.02 -8.54
C LYS A 111 5.69 -26.56 -10.00
N ALA A 112 6.69 -25.74 -10.35
CA ALA A 112 7.10 -25.55 -11.73
C ALA A 112 8.10 -26.66 -12.11
N SER A 113 7.80 -27.43 -13.16
CA SER A 113 8.78 -28.22 -13.90
C SER A 113 8.94 -27.62 -15.29
N ARG A 114 10.18 -27.38 -15.69
CA ARG A 114 10.63 -27.56 -17.07
C ARG A 114 11.86 -28.45 -17.03
#